data_AF-A0A946BZI2-F1
#
_entry.id   AF-A0A946BZI2-F1
#
_cell.length_a   1.000
_cell.length_b   1.000
_cell.length_c   1.000
_cell.angle_alpha   90.00
_cell.angle_beta   90.00
_cell.angle_gamma   90.00
#
_symmetry.space_group_name_H-M   'P 1'
#
loop_
_entity.id
_entity.type
_entity.pdbx_description
1 polymer ?
#
loop_
_entity_poly.entity_id
_entity_poly.type
_entity_poly.pdbx_seq_one_letter_code
_entity_poly.pdbx_strand_id
1 'polypeptide(L)'
;MIWLALVVSVLLWWLMTGLALMSVHQSPRSKQVIFSFSSVTALVTVLAVEGNAAAHTPLATIIGFAMALIIWAWLELSYLMGYITGPVKQPALLATGASERFIRALGTTIYHELLVVGVVGLVCVLGAGLPNPTVQNTLAVLWLMRWSTKLNLFFGVKHFNSQWLPDNMRYISSYISVGKNSWFIVFSTILAAFCTYLLFFYGQLATDSATALSLFLIAWLASLAVLEHIFLMMPMGETVLWRWAEANLRKSS
;
A
#
# COMPACT_ATOMS: atom_id res chain seq x y z
N MET A 1 -14.34 19.92 -4.97
CA MET A 1 -13.84 18.88 -4.04
C MET A 1 -12.92 17.87 -4.71
N ILE A 2 -13.22 17.42 -5.94
CA ILE A 2 -12.40 16.48 -6.71
C ILE A 2 -10.92 16.91 -6.85
N TRP A 3 -10.67 18.17 -7.22
CA TRP A 3 -9.30 18.68 -7.39
C TRP A 3 -8.52 18.77 -6.07
N LEU A 4 -9.20 19.14 -4.98
CA LEU A 4 -8.59 19.13 -3.65
C LEU A 4 -8.21 17.70 -3.25
N ALA A 5 -9.12 16.75 -3.46
CA ALA A 5 -8.88 15.34 -3.19
C ALA A 5 -7.73 14.78 -4.04
N LEU A 6 -7.62 15.19 -5.31
CA LEU A 6 -6.49 14.82 -6.17
C LEU A 6 -5.17 15.26 -5.55
N VAL A 7 -5.04 16.55 -5.25
CA VAL A 7 -3.80 17.12 -4.73
C VAL A 7 -3.43 16.47 -3.40
N VAL A 8 -4.38 16.33 -2.48
CA VAL A 8 -4.14 15.69 -1.17
C VAL A 8 -3.72 14.23 -1.34
N SER A 9 -4.43 13.45 -2.17
CA SER A 9 -4.14 12.03 -2.36
C SER A 9 -2.79 11.81 -3.03
N VAL A 10 -2.49 12.54 -4.09
CA VAL A 10 -1.22 12.43 -4.82
C VAL A 10 -0.05 12.85 -3.93
N LEU A 11 -0.16 13.98 -3.23
CA LEU A 11 0.92 14.45 -2.35
C LEU A 11 1.19 13.48 -1.20
N LEU A 12 0.15 13.01 -0.51
CA LEU A 12 0.33 12.10 0.62
C LEU A 12 0.83 10.73 0.15
N TRP A 13 0.29 10.20 -0.94
CA TRP A 13 0.77 8.94 -1.52
C TRP A 13 2.23 9.04 -1.96
N TRP A 14 2.59 10.12 -2.65
CA TRP A 14 3.97 10.35 -3.09
C TRP A 14 4.93 10.47 -1.91
N LEU A 15 4.54 11.25 -0.89
CA LEU A 15 5.33 11.44 0.32
C LEU A 15 5.53 10.11 1.06
N MET A 16 4.46 9.33 1.27
CA MET A 16 4.54 8.06 1.98
C MET A 16 5.40 7.04 1.24
N THR A 17 5.24 6.90 -0.07
CA THR A 17 6.04 5.98 -0.90
C THR A 17 7.51 6.41 -0.91
N GLY A 18 7.79 7.70 -1.07
CA GLY A 18 9.15 8.24 -1.02
C GLY A 18 9.83 8.03 0.33
N LEU A 19 9.12 8.32 1.43
CA LEU A 19 9.62 8.09 2.79
C LEU A 19 9.89 6.61 3.07
N ALA A 20 9.03 5.71 2.58
CA ALA A 20 9.24 4.28 2.70
C ALA A 20 10.54 3.84 2.00
N LEU A 21 10.73 4.23 0.73
CA LEU A 21 11.93 3.91 -0.04
C LEU A 21 13.20 4.48 0.60
N MET A 22 13.15 5.73 1.07
CA MET A 22 14.29 6.37 1.76
C MET A 22 14.64 5.67 3.06
N SER A 23 13.65 5.23 3.84
CA SER A 23 13.85 4.60 5.15
C SER A 23 14.48 3.22 5.06
N VAL A 24 14.16 2.49 4.00
CA VAL A 24 14.62 1.11 3.77
C VAL A 24 16.11 1.02 3.44
N HIS A 25 16.72 2.08 2.93
CA HIS A 25 18.13 2.12 2.57
C HIS A 25 19.03 2.77 3.65
N GLN A 26 18.48 3.11 4.82
CA GLN A 26 19.24 3.72 5.91
C GLN A 26 20.10 2.72 6.68
N SER A 27 21.04 3.26 7.49
CA SER A 27 21.84 2.47 8.43
C SER A 27 20.97 1.70 9.45
N PRO A 28 21.44 0.59 10.03
CA PRO A 28 20.67 -0.22 10.98
C PRO A 28 20.18 0.58 12.20
N ARG A 29 21.00 1.49 12.74
CA ARG A 29 20.61 2.36 13.87
C ARG A 29 19.51 3.34 13.48
N SER A 30 19.65 3.98 12.32
CA SER A 30 18.63 4.89 11.80
C SER A 30 17.30 4.17 11.53
N LYS A 31 17.34 2.94 10.99
CA LYS A 31 16.15 2.10 10.79
C LYS A 31 15.40 1.83 12.10
N GLN A 32 16.12 1.53 13.18
CA GLN A 32 15.50 1.33 14.50
C GLN A 32 14.81 2.60 15.01
N VAL A 33 15.47 3.76 14.90
CA VAL A 33 14.89 5.04 15.33
C VAL A 33 13.64 5.39 14.51
N ILE A 34 13.72 5.27 13.18
CA ILE A 34 12.59 5.53 12.27
C ILE A 34 11.41 4.59 12.60
N PHE A 35 11.69 3.30 12.78
CA PHE A 35 10.66 2.32 13.08
C PHE A 35 10.01 2.57 14.46
N SER A 36 10.78 2.89 15.49
CA SER A 36 10.25 3.23 16.81
C SER A 36 9.36 4.47 16.77
N PHE A 37 9.81 5.53 16.10
CA PHE A 37 9.00 6.75 15.94
C PHE A 37 7.72 6.48 15.13
N SER A 38 7.83 5.74 14.03
CA SER A 38 6.68 5.33 13.22
C SER A 38 5.70 4.46 14.01
N SER A 39 6.19 3.57 14.88
CA SER A 39 5.36 2.71 15.73
C SER A 39 4.58 3.50 16.76
N VAL A 40 5.22 4.46 17.43
CA VAL A 40 4.53 5.37 18.37
C VAL A 40 3.48 6.19 17.64
N THR A 41 3.83 6.72 16.47
CA THR A 41 2.90 7.51 15.65
C THR A 41 1.70 6.66 15.20
N ALA A 42 1.91 5.43 14.75
CA ALA A 42 0.86 4.51 14.36
C ALA A 42 -0.05 4.15 15.55
N LEU A 43 0.53 3.91 16.74
CA LEU A 43 -0.24 3.61 17.94
C LEU A 43 -1.15 4.78 18.35
N VAL A 44 -0.60 6.00 18.41
CA VAL A 44 -1.39 7.22 18.70
C VAL A 44 -2.49 7.41 17.64
N THR A 45 -2.17 7.14 16.38
CA THR A 45 -3.12 7.26 15.27
C THR A 45 -4.28 6.27 15.43
N VAL A 46 -4.01 5.00 15.75
CA VAL A 46 -5.06 3.99 15.99
C VAL A 46 -5.97 4.39 17.16
N LEU A 47 -5.40 4.90 18.26
CA LEU A 47 -6.17 5.37 19.41
C LEU A 47 -7.06 6.59 19.08
N ALA A 48 -6.65 7.43 18.14
CA ALA A 48 -7.41 8.60 17.72
C ALA A 48 -8.51 8.28 16.68
N VAL A 49 -8.55 7.06 16.11
CA VAL A 49 -9.47 6.70 15.01
C VAL A 49 -10.92 6.90 15.42
N GLU A 50 -11.31 6.40 16.59
CA GLU A 50 -12.69 6.47 17.07
C GLU A 50 -13.16 7.92 17.22
N GLY A 51 -12.32 8.78 17.81
CA GLY A 51 -12.61 10.21 17.96
C GLY A 51 -12.75 10.95 16.63
N ASN A 52 -11.90 10.62 15.63
CA ASN A 52 -12.01 11.21 14.30
C ASN A 52 -13.23 10.67 13.53
N ALA A 53 -13.54 9.38 13.69
CA ALA A 53 -14.66 8.73 13.02
C ALA A 53 -16.02 9.24 13.53
N ALA A 54 -16.10 9.69 14.78
CA ALA A 54 -17.29 10.33 15.35
C ALA A 54 -17.61 11.71 14.73
N ALA A 55 -16.63 12.37 14.11
CA ALA A 55 -16.81 13.70 13.50
C ALA A 55 -17.14 13.60 12.00
N HIS A 56 -18.29 14.16 11.60
CA HIS A 56 -18.74 14.22 10.21
C HIS A 56 -18.46 15.59 9.60
N THR A 57 -17.20 15.87 9.31
CA THR A 57 -16.78 17.14 8.70
C THR A 57 -15.73 16.90 7.60
N PRO A 58 -15.60 17.81 6.61
CA PRO A 58 -14.57 17.71 5.59
C PRO A 58 -13.15 17.62 6.17
N LEU A 59 -12.89 18.32 7.28
CA LEU A 59 -11.59 18.27 7.95
C LEU A 59 -11.33 16.89 8.56
N ALA A 60 -12.31 16.30 9.25
CA ALA A 60 -12.22 14.95 9.80
C ALA A 60 -12.05 13.89 8.70
N THR A 61 -12.60 14.11 7.51
CA THR A 61 -12.37 13.26 6.33
C THR A 61 -10.92 13.32 5.86
N ILE A 62 -10.32 14.51 5.75
CA ILE A 62 -8.90 14.68 5.35
C ILE A 62 -7.97 14.08 6.40
N ILE A 63 -8.23 14.37 7.69
CA ILE A 63 -7.47 13.81 8.80
C ILE A 63 -7.59 12.28 8.78
N GLY A 64 -8.80 11.74 8.65
CA GLY A 64 -9.02 10.29 8.59
C GLY A 64 -8.28 9.61 7.43
N PHE A 65 -8.23 10.25 6.27
CA PHE A 65 -7.43 9.77 5.13
C PHE A 65 -5.93 9.75 5.46
N ALA A 66 -5.39 10.82 6.06
CA ALA A 66 -4.00 10.88 6.49
C ALA A 66 -3.68 9.82 7.57
N MET A 67 -4.59 9.60 8.53
CA MET A 67 -4.46 8.58 9.57
C MET A 67 -4.36 7.18 8.95
N ALA A 68 -5.20 6.85 7.98
CA ALA A 68 -5.14 5.58 7.26
C ALA A 68 -3.78 5.39 6.57
N LEU A 69 -3.25 6.44 5.92
CA LEU A 69 -1.94 6.37 5.27
C LEU A 69 -0.78 6.21 6.26
N ILE A 70 -0.85 6.83 7.44
CA ILE A 70 0.16 6.67 8.50
C ILE A 70 0.15 5.23 9.02
N ILE A 71 -1.03 4.67 9.31
CA ILE A 71 -1.18 3.28 9.74
C ILE A 71 -0.63 2.34 8.67
N TRP A 72 -0.99 2.57 7.41
CA TRP A 72 -0.51 1.78 6.29
C TRP A 72 1.00 1.88 6.09
N ALA A 73 1.57 3.08 6.20
CA ALA A 73 3.00 3.30 6.07
C ALA A 73 3.79 2.53 7.16
N TRP A 74 3.29 2.49 8.39
CA TRP A 74 3.92 1.69 9.44
C TRP A 74 3.87 0.19 9.14
N LEU A 75 2.74 -0.32 8.65
CA LEU A 75 2.60 -1.72 8.22
C LEU A 75 3.63 -2.04 7.12
N GLU A 76 3.71 -1.21 6.08
CA GLU A 76 4.67 -1.37 4.99
C GLU A 76 6.12 -1.30 5.45
N LEU A 77 6.47 -0.34 6.33
CA LEU A 77 7.81 -0.22 6.89
C LEU A 77 8.19 -1.44 7.73
N SER A 78 7.26 -1.98 8.53
CA SER A 78 7.48 -3.19 9.33
C SER A 78 7.88 -4.39 8.46
N TYR A 79 7.28 -4.49 7.27
CA TYR A 79 7.59 -5.48 6.28
C TYR A 79 8.94 -5.19 5.62
N LEU A 80 9.10 -4.04 4.96
CA LEU A 80 10.29 -3.72 4.18
C LEU A 80 11.59 -3.71 5.02
N MET A 81 11.52 -3.32 6.29
CA MET A 81 12.68 -3.38 7.20
C MET A 81 13.00 -4.80 7.70
N GLY A 82 12.11 -5.77 7.48
CA GLY A 82 12.31 -7.16 7.85
C GLY A 82 11.93 -7.51 9.29
N TYR A 83 11.35 -6.58 10.07
CA TYR A 83 10.94 -6.81 11.46
C TYR A 83 9.80 -7.82 11.55
N ILE A 84 8.78 -7.65 10.72
CA ILE A 84 7.59 -8.51 10.69
C ILE A 84 7.52 -9.14 9.30
N THR A 85 8.16 -10.29 9.16
CA THR A 85 8.24 -11.08 7.92
C THR A 85 7.89 -12.53 8.22
N GLY A 86 7.48 -13.29 7.20
CA GLY A 86 7.12 -14.69 7.38
C GLY A 86 8.32 -15.61 7.70
N PRO A 87 8.05 -16.85 8.12
CA PRO A 87 9.08 -17.82 8.51
C PRO A 87 9.99 -18.27 7.35
N VAL A 88 9.52 -18.17 6.10
CA VAL A 88 10.28 -18.60 4.93
C VAL A 88 11.20 -17.47 4.45
N LYS A 89 12.51 -17.63 4.63
CA LYS A 89 13.56 -16.67 4.17
C LYS A 89 14.50 -17.26 3.12
N GLN A 90 14.04 -18.29 2.41
CA GLN A 90 14.83 -19.04 1.44
C GLN A 90 14.31 -18.82 0.02
N PRO A 91 15.19 -18.76 -1.00
CA PRO A 91 14.78 -18.68 -2.40
C PRO A 91 13.99 -19.93 -2.82
N ALA A 92 13.13 -19.77 -3.83
CA ALA A 92 12.34 -20.86 -4.37
C ALA A 92 13.24 -21.92 -5.00
N LEU A 93 13.02 -23.19 -4.67
CA LEU A 93 13.69 -24.32 -5.33
C LEU A 93 13.13 -24.47 -6.76
N LEU A 94 14.03 -24.59 -7.74
CA LEU A 94 13.71 -24.65 -9.17
C LEU A 94 12.75 -25.78 -9.57
N ALA A 95 12.61 -26.82 -8.74
CA ALA A 95 11.79 -28.01 -9.00
C ALA A 95 10.44 -28.05 -8.25
N THR A 96 10.00 -26.94 -7.64
CA THR A 96 8.73 -26.90 -6.90
C THR A 96 7.54 -26.64 -7.82
N GLY A 97 6.45 -27.39 -7.64
CA GLY A 97 5.19 -27.15 -8.36
C GLY A 97 4.59 -25.77 -8.03
N ALA A 98 3.73 -25.24 -8.91
CA ALA A 98 3.17 -23.90 -8.76
C ALA A 98 2.43 -23.68 -7.43
N SER A 99 1.71 -24.68 -6.93
CA SER A 99 1.01 -24.62 -5.64
C SER A 99 1.97 -24.54 -4.45
N GLU A 100 3.05 -25.32 -4.46
CA GLU A 100 4.05 -25.27 -3.40
C GLU A 100 4.85 -23.97 -3.44
N ARG A 101 5.15 -23.45 -4.64
CA ARG A 101 5.73 -22.11 -4.82
C ARG A 101 4.82 -21.03 -4.23
N PHE A 102 3.51 -21.14 -4.42
CA PHE A 102 2.52 -20.21 -3.85
C PHE A 102 2.50 -20.26 -2.33
N ILE A 103 2.44 -21.46 -1.73
CA ILE A 103 2.43 -21.63 -0.27
C ILE A 103 3.72 -21.09 0.34
N ARG A 104 4.87 -21.36 -0.28
CA ARG A 104 6.16 -20.82 0.17
C ARG A 104 6.23 -19.30 0.02
N ALA A 105 5.71 -18.74 -1.08
CA ALA A 105 5.62 -17.30 -1.29
C ALA A 105 4.74 -16.63 -0.22
N LEU A 106 3.57 -17.20 0.09
CA LEU A 106 2.73 -16.75 1.21
C LEU A 106 3.48 -16.86 2.54
N GLY A 107 4.20 -17.96 2.76
CA GLY A 107 5.06 -18.18 3.92
C GLY A 107 6.18 -17.14 4.08
N THR A 108 6.54 -16.37 3.06
CA THR A 108 7.49 -15.24 3.21
C THR A 108 6.85 -13.99 3.83
N THR A 109 5.50 -13.88 3.78
CA THR A 109 4.77 -12.67 4.18
C THR A 109 3.67 -12.90 5.22
N ILE A 110 3.39 -14.15 5.61
CA ILE A 110 2.21 -14.51 6.40
C ILE A 110 2.06 -13.74 7.73
N TYR A 111 3.14 -13.52 8.49
CA TYR A 111 3.04 -12.76 9.75
C TYR A 111 2.70 -11.30 9.53
N HIS A 112 3.19 -10.71 8.44
CA HIS A 112 2.81 -9.37 8.04
C HIS A 112 1.34 -9.33 7.61
N GLU A 113 0.87 -10.32 6.85
CA GLU A 113 -0.55 -10.39 6.45
C GLU A 113 -1.49 -10.52 7.66
N LEU A 114 -1.14 -11.35 8.63
CA LEU A 114 -1.91 -11.48 9.86
C LEU A 114 -1.96 -10.16 10.64
N LEU A 115 -0.84 -9.43 10.69
CA LEU A 115 -0.80 -8.11 11.30
C LEU A 115 -1.68 -7.10 10.56
N VAL A 116 -1.61 -7.07 9.22
CA VAL A 116 -2.42 -6.17 8.39
C VAL A 116 -3.90 -6.46 8.61
N VAL A 117 -4.32 -7.74 8.55
CA VAL A 117 -5.71 -8.13 8.82
C VAL A 117 -6.14 -7.76 10.23
N GLY A 118 -5.27 -7.95 11.23
CA GLY A 118 -5.54 -7.57 12.62
C GLY A 118 -5.74 -6.06 12.79
N VAL A 119 -4.87 -5.24 12.21
CA VAL A 119 -4.93 -3.77 12.31
C VAL A 119 -6.10 -3.20 11.50
N VAL A 120 -6.29 -3.65 10.26
CA VAL A 120 -7.43 -3.24 9.42
C VAL A 120 -8.74 -3.67 10.08
N GLY A 121 -8.82 -4.90 10.59
CA GLY A 121 -9.98 -5.41 11.31
C GLY A 121 -10.29 -4.59 12.57
N LEU A 122 -9.27 -4.26 13.37
CA LEU A 122 -9.43 -3.39 14.55
C LEU A 122 -9.98 -2.02 14.16
N VAL A 123 -9.42 -1.39 13.12
CA VAL A 123 -9.89 -0.07 12.66
C VAL A 123 -11.33 -0.14 12.12
N CYS A 124 -11.70 -1.21 11.42
CA CYS A 124 -13.08 -1.43 10.98
C CYS A 124 -14.04 -1.57 12.17
N VAL A 125 -13.63 -2.23 13.26
CA VAL A 125 -14.45 -2.34 14.48
C VAL A 125 -14.58 -0.98 15.17
N LEU A 126 -13.48 -0.23 15.30
CA LEU A 126 -13.48 1.11 15.90
C LEU A 126 -14.29 2.12 15.08
N GLY A 127 -14.33 1.97 13.75
CA GLY A 127 -15.13 2.80 12.84
C GLY A 127 -16.56 2.33 12.64
N ALA A 128 -16.93 1.14 13.11
CA ALA A 128 -18.23 0.53 12.84
C ALA A 128 -19.36 1.36 13.45
N GLY A 129 -20.33 1.76 12.61
CA GLY A 129 -21.48 2.56 13.05
C GLY A 129 -21.20 4.04 13.27
N LEU A 130 -19.99 4.52 12.96
CA LEU A 130 -19.63 5.93 13.07
C LEU A 130 -19.85 6.67 11.73
N PRO A 131 -20.10 7.99 11.77
CA PRO A 131 -20.54 8.74 10.59
C PRO A 131 -19.43 8.93 9.54
N ASN A 132 -18.15 8.84 9.91
CA ASN A 132 -17.03 9.04 8.99
C ASN A 132 -16.26 7.73 8.71
N PRO A 133 -16.60 6.99 7.63
CA PRO A 133 -15.96 5.72 7.27
C PRO A 133 -14.64 5.89 6.48
N THR A 134 -14.05 7.09 6.44
CA THR A 134 -12.91 7.35 5.54
C THR A 134 -11.68 6.50 5.87
N VAL A 135 -11.36 6.34 7.16
CA VAL A 135 -10.18 5.60 7.62
C VAL A 135 -10.27 4.13 7.18
N GLN A 136 -11.38 3.47 7.52
CA GLN A 136 -11.63 2.05 7.21
C GLN A 136 -11.64 1.80 5.70
N ASN A 137 -12.30 2.66 4.92
CA ASN A 137 -12.41 2.46 3.47
C ASN A 137 -11.06 2.65 2.77
N THR A 138 -10.26 3.61 3.24
CA THR A 138 -8.92 3.87 2.71
C THR A 138 -7.99 2.69 3.01
N LEU A 139 -8.00 2.17 4.25
CA LEU A 139 -7.24 0.98 4.61
C LEU A 139 -7.69 -0.26 3.85
N ALA A 140 -9.00 -0.44 3.65
CA ALA A 140 -9.54 -1.55 2.87
C ALA A 140 -9.07 -1.52 1.41
N VAL A 141 -9.09 -0.34 0.77
CA VAL A 141 -8.59 -0.19 -0.61
C VAL A 141 -7.10 -0.48 -0.68
N LEU A 142 -6.29 0.04 0.24
CA LEU A 142 -4.85 -0.24 0.28
C LEU A 142 -4.57 -1.74 0.45
N TRP A 143 -5.27 -2.39 1.38
CA TRP A 143 -5.14 -3.82 1.62
C TRP A 143 -5.52 -4.67 0.41
N LEU A 144 -6.68 -4.39 -0.20
CA LEU A 144 -7.14 -5.11 -1.39
C LEU A 144 -6.20 -4.91 -2.58
N MET A 145 -5.74 -3.67 -2.81
CA MET A 145 -4.81 -3.36 -3.89
C MET A 145 -3.45 -4.03 -3.68
N ARG A 146 -2.96 -4.08 -2.43
CA ARG A 146 -1.73 -4.79 -2.08
C ARG A 146 -1.83 -6.29 -2.36
N TRP A 147 -2.95 -6.91 -2.02
CA TRP A 147 -3.21 -8.32 -2.35
C TRP A 147 -3.28 -8.54 -3.85
N SER A 148 -3.98 -7.66 -4.56
CA SER A 148 -4.09 -7.70 -6.02
C SER A 148 -2.71 -7.65 -6.68
N THR A 149 -1.84 -6.73 -6.26
CA THR A 149 -0.45 -6.63 -6.73
C THR A 149 0.35 -7.89 -6.42
N LYS A 150 0.26 -8.46 -5.21
CA LYS A 150 0.97 -9.71 -4.86
C LYS A 150 0.56 -10.89 -5.73
N LEU A 151 -0.74 -11.05 -5.97
CA LEU A 151 -1.26 -12.09 -6.84
C LEU A 151 -0.81 -11.87 -8.29
N ASN A 152 -0.86 -10.63 -8.77
CA ASN A 152 -0.36 -10.26 -10.11
C ASN A 152 1.12 -10.63 -10.28
N LEU A 153 1.97 -10.30 -9.32
CA LEU A 153 3.39 -10.66 -9.32
C LEU A 153 3.62 -12.18 -9.30
N PHE A 154 2.77 -12.93 -8.61
CA PHE A 154 2.84 -14.39 -8.57
C PHE A 154 2.42 -15.04 -9.89
N PHE A 155 1.30 -14.63 -10.48
CA PHE A 155 0.76 -15.17 -11.73
C PHE A 155 1.55 -14.75 -12.96
N GLY A 156 2.16 -13.57 -12.92
CA GLY A 156 3.13 -13.13 -13.90
C GLY A 156 2.86 -11.73 -14.41
N VAL A 157 3.93 -10.93 -14.42
CA VAL A 157 3.97 -9.55 -14.91
C VAL A 157 5.10 -9.37 -15.91
N LYS A 158 4.95 -8.41 -16.81
CA LYS A 158 5.98 -8.09 -17.81
C LYS A 158 7.15 -7.32 -17.21
N HIS A 159 6.90 -6.47 -16.21
CA HIS A 159 7.93 -5.64 -15.61
C HIS A 159 7.87 -5.69 -14.08
N PHE A 160 9.04 -5.86 -13.45
CA PHE A 160 9.22 -5.74 -12.01
C PHE A 160 10.63 -5.20 -11.74
N ASN A 161 10.73 -4.10 -11.00
CA ASN A 161 12.01 -3.50 -10.69
C ASN A 161 12.60 -4.12 -9.41
N SER A 162 13.41 -5.16 -9.57
CA SER A 162 14.04 -5.86 -8.44
C SER A 162 15.01 -4.99 -7.63
N GLN A 163 15.41 -3.81 -8.13
CA GLN A 163 16.31 -2.88 -7.44
C GLN A 163 15.64 -2.14 -6.29
N TRP A 164 14.30 -2.11 -6.25
CA TRP A 164 13.54 -1.48 -5.16
C TRP A 164 13.45 -2.35 -3.92
N LEU A 165 13.68 -3.67 -4.06
CA LEU A 165 13.67 -4.58 -2.94
C LEU A 165 14.98 -4.44 -2.15
N PRO A 166 14.92 -4.26 -0.81
CA PRO A 166 16.12 -4.26 0.01
C PRO A 166 16.84 -5.61 -0.04
N ASP A 167 18.14 -5.58 0.26
CA ASP A 167 19.02 -6.74 0.11
C ASP A 167 18.55 -7.97 0.91
N ASN A 168 17.94 -7.74 2.08
CA ASN A 168 17.36 -8.77 2.93
C ASN A 168 16.14 -9.49 2.31
N MET A 169 15.55 -8.95 1.24
CA MET A 169 14.35 -9.47 0.56
C MET A 169 14.57 -9.89 -0.89
N ARG A 170 15.80 -9.83 -1.41
CA ARG A 170 16.10 -10.21 -2.80
C ARG A 170 15.71 -11.65 -3.14
N TYR A 171 15.64 -12.55 -2.15
CA TYR A 171 15.17 -13.92 -2.35
C TYR A 171 13.72 -14.00 -2.84
N ILE A 172 12.88 -12.99 -2.56
CA ILE A 172 11.47 -12.94 -2.98
C ILE A 172 11.35 -12.87 -4.50
N SER A 173 12.32 -12.24 -5.18
CA SER A 173 12.36 -12.18 -6.64
C SER A 173 12.34 -13.56 -7.31
N SER A 174 12.80 -14.62 -6.62
CA SER A 174 12.72 -15.99 -7.14
C SER A 174 11.30 -16.59 -7.17
N TYR A 175 10.37 -16.02 -6.40
CA TYR A 175 8.96 -16.41 -6.40
C TYR A 175 8.11 -15.61 -7.40
N ILE A 176 8.64 -14.49 -7.92
CA ILE A 176 7.99 -13.61 -8.89
C ILE A 176 8.17 -14.18 -10.29
N SER A 177 7.08 -14.25 -11.06
CA SER A 177 7.14 -14.69 -12.45
C SER A 177 7.27 -13.48 -13.38
N VAL A 178 8.48 -13.19 -13.86
CA VAL A 178 8.71 -12.12 -14.85
C VAL A 178 8.65 -12.70 -16.26
N GLY A 179 7.81 -12.15 -17.13
CA GLY A 179 7.71 -12.60 -18.52
C GLY A 179 6.53 -12.06 -19.28
N LYS A 180 5.44 -12.84 -19.35
CA LYS A 180 4.20 -12.47 -20.05
C LYS A 180 3.17 -11.98 -19.04
N ASN A 181 2.40 -10.95 -19.40
CA ASN A 181 1.25 -10.54 -18.60
C ASN A 181 0.24 -11.68 -18.53
N SER A 182 -0.06 -12.12 -17.31
CA SER A 182 -1.13 -13.08 -17.06
C SER A 182 -2.49 -12.47 -17.44
N TRP A 183 -3.49 -13.29 -17.77
CA TRP A 183 -4.87 -12.79 -17.93
C TRP A 183 -5.42 -12.16 -16.64
N PHE A 184 -4.89 -12.59 -15.49
CA PHE A 184 -5.28 -12.11 -14.17
C PHE A 184 -4.98 -10.62 -13.99
N ILE A 185 -3.82 -10.12 -14.44
CA ILE A 185 -3.48 -8.70 -14.29
C ILE A 185 -4.45 -7.81 -15.08
N VAL A 186 -4.84 -8.22 -16.31
CA VAL A 186 -5.80 -7.46 -17.13
C VAL A 186 -7.16 -7.42 -16.45
N PHE A 187 -7.65 -8.57 -15.97
CA PHE A 187 -8.91 -8.66 -15.26
C PHE A 187 -8.91 -7.83 -13.97
N SER A 188 -7.86 -7.95 -13.15
CA SER A 188 -7.75 -7.22 -11.88
C SER A 188 -7.71 -5.72 -12.11
N THR A 189 -7.01 -5.25 -13.14
CA THR A 189 -6.90 -3.82 -13.45
C THR A 189 -8.21 -3.25 -14.00
N ILE A 190 -8.94 -4.00 -14.84
CA ILE A 190 -10.27 -3.59 -15.30
C ILE A 190 -11.25 -3.51 -14.15
N LEU A 191 -11.26 -4.52 -13.28
CA LEU A 191 -12.12 -4.53 -12.08
C LEU A 191 -11.79 -3.35 -11.16
N ALA A 192 -10.51 -3.10 -10.90
CA ALA A 192 -10.05 -1.98 -10.10
C ALA A 192 -10.45 -0.63 -10.73
N ALA A 193 -10.30 -0.47 -12.05
CA ALA A 193 -10.73 0.73 -12.77
C ALA A 193 -12.25 0.93 -12.70
N PHE A 194 -13.03 -0.14 -12.79
CA PHE A 194 -14.48 -0.09 -12.64
C PHE A 194 -14.90 0.33 -11.23
N CYS A 195 -14.30 -0.24 -10.18
CA CYS A 195 -14.54 0.18 -8.81
C CYS A 195 -14.16 1.66 -8.59
N THR A 196 -13.03 2.10 -9.14
CA THR A 196 -12.62 3.52 -9.10
C THR A 196 -13.64 4.42 -9.79
N TYR A 197 -14.17 4.02 -10.95
CA TYR A 197 -15.24 4.75 -11.64
C TYR A 197 -16.50 4.85 -10.76
N LEU A 198 -16.92 3.75 -10.12
CA LEU A 198 -18.06 3.77 -9.20
C LEU A 198 -17.84 4.74 -8.04
N LEU A 199 -16.64 4.80 -7.46
CA LEU A 199 -16.32 5.75 -6.39
C LEU A 199 -16.45 7.22 -6.86
N PHE A 200 -15.97 7.54 -8.07
CA PHE A 200 -16.17 8.87 -8.66
C PHE A 200 -17.65 9.16 -8.92
N PHE A 201 -18.39 8.18 -9.43
CA PHE A 201 -19.81 8.31 -9.73
C PHE A 201 -20.62 8.58 -8.45
N TYR A 202 -20.45 7.76 -7.41
CA TYR A 202 -21.12 7.97 -6.12
C TYR A 202 -20.64 9.24 -5.42
N GLY A 203 -19.38 9.63 -5.58
CA GLY A 203 -18.85 10.89 -5.07
C GLY A 203 -19.53 12.12 -5.68
N GLN A 204 -19.91 12.05 -6.96
CA GLN A 204 -20.64 13.13 -7.64
C GLN A 204 -22.12 13.18 -7.25
N LEU A 205 -22.72 12.03 -6.94
CA LEU A 205 -24.11 11.93 -6.49
C LEU A 205 -24.30 12.28 -5.01
N ALA A 206 -23.22 12.26 -4.22
CA ALA A 206 -23.27 12.56 -2.81
C ALA A 206 -23.72 14.01 -2.57
N THR A 207 -24.82 14.17 -1.83
CA THR A 207 -25.37 15.47 -1.43
C THR A 207 -24.60 16.10 -0.28
N ASP A 208 -23.90 15.28 0.51
CA ASP A 208 -23.10 15.70 1.65
C ASP A 208 -21.63 15.91 1.27
N SER A 209 -21.06 17.04 1.72
CA SER A 209 -19.70 17.45 1.39
C SER A 209 -18.62 16.53 1.99
N ALA A 210 -18.78 16.06 3.23
CA ALA A 210 -17.80 15.20 3.90
C ALA A 210 -17.72 13.81 3.24
N THR A 211 -18.88 13.29 2.84
CA THR A 211 -19.05 12.02 2.15
C THR A 211 -18.50 12.08 0.72
N ALA A 212 -18.84 13.14 -0.03
CA ALA A 212 -18.29 13.39 -1.36
C ALA A 212 -16.75 13.45 -1.33
N LEU A 213 -16.18 14.18 -0.36
CA LEU A 213 -14.73 14.29 -0.20
C LEU A 213 -14.07 12.94 0.11
N SER A 214 -14.68 12.15 0.99
CA SER A 214 -14.18 10.81 1.35
C SER A 214 -14.08 9.92 0.13
N LEU A 215 -15.17 9.85 -0.65
CA LEU A 215 -15.23 9.05 -1.87
C LEU A 215 -14.22 9.52 -2.91
N PHE A 216 -14.04 10.83 -3.09
CA PHE A 216 -13.04 11.34 -4.04
C PHE A 216 -11.60 11.08 -3.60
N LEU A 217 -11.28 11.16 -2.31
CA LEU A 217 -9.94 10.80 -1.80
C LEU A 217 -9.65 9.32 -2.07
N ILE A 218 -10.60 8.44 -1.76
CA ILE A 218 -10.47 7.00 -1.98
C ILE A 218 -10.41 6.69 -3.48
N ALA A 219 -11.18 7.40 -4.32
CA ALA A 219 -11.16 7.23 -5.76
C ALA A 219 -9.81 7.61 -6.37
N TRP A 220 -9.21 8.72 -5.94
CA TRP A 220 -7.87 9.11 -6.40
C TRP A 220 -6.79 8.14 -5.92
N LEU A 221 -6.88 7.65 -4.68
CA LEU A 221 -5.99 6.60 -4.19
C LEU A 221 -6.13 5.30 -5.01
N ALA A 222 -7.36 4.88 -5.30
CA ALA A 222 -7.62 3.71 -6.13
C ALA A 222 -7.12 3.91 -7.58
N SER A 223 -7.21 5.14 -8.11
CA SER A 223 -6.64 5.51 -9.41
C SER A 223 -5.13 5.36 -9.44
N LEU A 224 -4.43 5.77 -8.38
CA LEU A 224 -2.98 5.57 -8.25
C LEU A 224 -2.61 4.09 -8.21
N ALA A 225 -3.39 3.25 -7.51
CA ALA A 225 -3.17 1.81 -7.49
C ALA A 225 -3.44 1.14 -8.86
N VAL A 226 -4.43 1.62 -9.62
CA VAL A 226 -4.65 1.19 -11.02
C VAL A 226 -3.45 1.57 -11.89
N LEU A 227 -2.89 2.76 -11.71
CA LEU A 227 -1.67 3.18 -12.42
C LEU A 227 -0.48 2.28 -12.07
N GLU A 228 -0.34 1.87 -10.81
CA GLU A 228 0.70 0.90 -10.39
C GLU A 228 0.54 -0.43 -11.15
N HIS A 229 -0.67 -0.96 -11.32
CA HIS A 229 -0.88 -2.16 -12.13
C HIS A 229 -0.49 -1.95 -13.60
N ILE A 230 -0.80 -0.78 -14.15
CA ILE A 230 -0.40 -0.43 -15.52
C ILE A 230 1.13 -0.40 -15.64
N PHE A 231 1.85 0.06 -14.63
CA PHE A 231 3.31 0.03 -14.63
C PHE A 231 3.88 -1.39 -14.52
N LEU A 232 3.18 -2.33 -13.86
CA LEU A 232 3.55 -3.75 -13.90
C LEU A 232 3.35 -4.36 -15.29
N MET A 233 2.38 -3.85 -16.07
CA MET A 233 2.09 -4.32 -17.42
C MET A 233 3.03 -3.76 -18.49
N MET A 234 3.53 -2.53 -18.32
CA MET A 234 4.33 -1.82 -19.31
C MET A 234 5.58 -1.22 -18.67
N PRO A 235 6.77 -1.33 -19.32
CA PRO A 235 8.00 -0.74 -18.80
C PRO A 235 7.94 0.79 -18.90
N MET A 236 7.29 1.41 -17.93
CA MET A 236 7.36 2.84 -17.68
C MET A 236 8.64 3.06 -16.85
N GLY A 237 9.41 4.10 -17.14
CA GLY A 237 10.66 4.40 -16.43
C GLY A 237 10.41 4.86 -14.99
N GLU A 238 9.86 4.01 -14.13
CA GLU A 238 9.57 4.29 -12.72
C GLU A 238 10.82 4.77 -11.97
N THR A 239 11.99 4.29 -12.37
CA THR A 239 13.30 4.78 -11.90
C THR A 239 13.40 6.30 -12.07
N VAL A 240 12.97 6.87 -13.20
CA VAL A 240 13.04 8.31 -13.49
C VAL A 240 12.21 9.13 -12.51
N LEU A 241 11.04 8.63 -12.10
CA LEU A 241 10.15 9.31 -11.14
C LEU A 241 10.76 9.39 -9.73
N TRP A 242 11.51 8.36 -9.33
CA TRP A 242 12.06 8.23 -7.98
C TRP A 242 13.57 8.48 -7.87
N ARG A 243 14.21 8.96 -8.96
CA ARG A 243 15.65 9.31 -8.99
C ARG A 243 16.09 10.23 -7.84
N TRP A 244 15.21 11.07 -7.33
CA TRP A 244 15.52 11.96 -6.19
C TRP A 244 15.62 11.19 -4.86
N ALA A 245 14.80 10.15 -4.68
CA ALA A 245 14.88 9.26 -3.53
C ALA A 245 16.12 8.37 -3.63
N GLU A 246 16.48 7.97 -4.86
CA GLU A 246 17.73 7.25 -5.16
C GLU A 246 18.99 8.13 -5.05
N ALA A 247 18.92 9.44 -5.29
CA ALA A 247 20.11 10.30 -5.29
C ALA A 247 20.83 10.37 -3.92
N ASN A 248 20.12 10.09 -2.84
CA ASN A 248 20.71 9.92 -1.52
C ASN A 248 21.50 8.60 -1.35
N LEU A 249 21.34 7.63 -2.26
CA LEU A 249 22.10 6.37 -2.28
C LEU A 249 23.59 6.58 -2.61
N ARG A 250 23.94 7.60 -3.40
CA ARG A 250 25.33 7.84 -3.83
C ARG A 250 26.19 8.61 -2.83
N LYS A 251 25.59 9.19 -1.78
CA LYS A 251 26.34 9.95 -0.77
C LYS A 251 26.78 9.10 0.43
N SER A 252 26.32 7.85 0.53
CA SER A 252 26.66 6.95 1.65
C SER A 252 27.40 5.68 1.24
N SER A 253 27.89 5.59 0.00
CA SER A 253 28.82 4.55 -0.46
C SER A 253 30.26 5.04 -0.37
#